data_AF-A0A7Z7YTM8-F1
#
_entry.id   AF-A0A7Z7YTM8-F1
#
_cell.length_a   1.000
_cell.length_b   1.000
_cell.length_c   1.000
_cell.angle_alpha   90.00
_cell.angle_beta   90.00
_cell.angle_gamma   90.00
#
_symmetry.space_group_name_H-M   'P 1'
#
loop_
_entity.id
_entity.type
_entity.pdbx_description
1 polymer ?
#
loop_
_entity_poly.entity_id
_entity_poly.type
_entity_poly.pdbx_seq_one_letter_code
_entity_poly.pdbx_strand_id
1 'polypeptide(L)'
;NLLESKPIDTISPLDISASLENFQEVLIYDHNGKKLFQTANNNATHFYPGFDKNNHDRIKIMSRNGEDYIVLTETVDTPSFHGYTVLVHSLQKFNNTVGSIYVVALVFCIIATIITAGISYIFSSQITKPIVTMSNKMIQIRRDGFQKKLELTTNYEETDNLIDTFNDMMLQIEESFNQQRQFVE
;
A
#
# COMPACT_ATOMS: atom_id res chain seq x y z
N ASN A 1 33.52 -5.59 19.94
CA ASN A 1 33.49 -7.05 19.77
C ASN A 1 33.86 -7.68 21.11
N LEU A 2 32.87 -8.11 21.91
CA LEU A 2 33.10 -8.53 23.31
C LEU A 2 33.99 -9.78 23.43
N LEU A 3 33.92 -10.66 22.43
CA LEU A 3 34.68 -11.91 22.34
C LEU A 3 36.13 -11.73 21.88
N GLU A 4 36.48 -10.53 21.38
CA GLU A 4 37.87 -10.17 21.03
C GLU A 4 38.61 -9.51 22.21
N SER A 5 37.88 -8.86 23.13
CA SER A 5 38.49 -8.04 24.18
C SER A 5 38.57 -8.72 25.54
N LYS A 6 37.81 -9.80 25.77
CA LYS A 6 37.80 -10.55 27.03
C LYS A 6 37.73 -12.07 26.78
N PRO A 7 38.39 -12.89 27.61
CA PRO A 7 38.24 -14.33 27.52
C PRO A 7 36.81 -14.75 27.95
N ILE A 8 36.27 -15.77 27.27
CA ILE A 8 34.84 -16.15 27.33
C ILE A 8 34.36 -16.50 28.74
N ASP A 9 35.25 -16.99 29.58
CA ASP A 9 35.05 -17.35 31.00
C ASP A 9 34.81 -16.14 31.91
N THR A 10 35.17 -14.93 31.47
CA THR A 10 34.97 -13.69 32.22
C THR A 10 33.79 -12.85 31.74
N ILE A 11 33.13 -13.26 30.64
CA ILE A 11 32.00 -12.54 30.07
C ILE A 11 30.72 -13.04 30.73
N SER A 12 30.01 -12.13 31.41
CA SER A 12 28.75 -12.48 32.06
C SER A 12 27.60 -12.58 31.05
N PRO A 13 26.59 -13.43 31.30
CA PRO A 13 25.30 -13.35 30.62
C PRO A 13 24.74 -11.95 30.44
N LEU A 14 24.95 -11.11 31.44
CA LEU A 14 24.47 -9.74 31.48
C LEU A 14 25.20 -8.83 30.48
N ASP A 15 26.51 -9.03 30.33
CA ASP A 15 27.36 -8.27 29.40
C ASP A 15 26.93 -8.54 27.95
N ILE A 16 26.59 -9.79 27.65
CA ILE A 16 26.11 -10.19 26.32
C ILE A 16 24.68 -9.68 26.11
N SER A 17 23.77 -9.82 27.08
CA SER A 17 22.40 -9.32 26.94
C SER A 17 22.31 -7.81 26.73
N ALA A 18 23.23 -7.04 27.34
CA ALA A 18 23.28 -5.59 27.17
C ALA A 18 23.69 -5.16 25.75
N SER A 19 24.29 -6.08 24.97
CA SER A 19 24.68 -5.84 23.57
C SER A 19 23.69 -6.39 22.55
N LEU A 20 22.64 -7.09 23.00
CA LEU A 20 21.60 -7.62 22.13
C LEU A 20 20.54 -6.55 21.85
N GLU A 21 19.97 -6.56 20.65
CA GLU A 21 18.76 -5.77 20.37
C GLU A 21 17.51 -6.48 20.92
N ASN A 22 16.38 -5.81 20.89
CA ASN A 22 15.11 -6.41 21.29
C ASN A 22 14.81 -7.66 20.44
N PHE A 23 14.16 -8.67 21.04
CA PHE A 23 13.77 -9.90 20.36
C PHE A 23 14.93 -10.77 19.84
N GLN A 24 16.16 -10.48 20.28
CA GLN A 24 17.34 -11.27 19.97
C GLN A 24 17.73 -12.21 21.11
N GLU A 25 18.19 -13.39 20.72
CA GLU A 25 18.77 -14.40 21.59
C GLU A 25 20.10 -14.87 20.97
N VAL A 26 21.13 -15.01 21.80
CA VAL A 26 22.43 -15.54 21.37
C VAL A 26 22.73 -16.84 22.10
N LEU A 27 23.13 -17.83 21.33
CA LEU A 27 23.64 -19.11 21.80
C LEU A 27 25.11 -19.24 21.39
N ILE A 28 25.96 -19.68 22.32
CA ILE A 28 27.38 -19.91 22.05
C ILE A 28 27.66 -21.39 22.24
N TYR A 29 28.33 -21.98 21.24
CA TYR A 29 28.72 -23.38 21.22
C TYR A 29 30.24 -23.49 21.16
N ASP A 30 30.80 -24.54 21.76
CA ASP A 30 32.21 -24.89 21.58
C ASP A 30 32.47 -25.46 20.17
N HIS A 31 33.74 -25.71 19.84
CA HIS A 31 34.15 -26.34 18.58
C HIS A 31 33.55 -27.74 18.34
N ASN A 32 33.05 -28.41 19.38
CA ASN A 32 32.39 -29.72 19.32
C ASN A 32 30.86 -29.62 19.17
N GLY A 33 30.30 -28.40 19.15
CA GLY A 33 28.86 -28.17 19.08
C GLY A 33 28.13 -28.31 20.42
N LYS A 34 28.85 -28.37 21.55
CA LYS A 34 28.25 -28.34 22.88
C LYS A 34 27.92 -26.90 23.25
N LYS A 35 26.68 -26.65 23.64
CA LYS A 35 26.23 -25.33 24.11
C LYS A 35 27.00 -24.95 25.38
N LEU A 36 27.70 -23.83 25.32
CA LEU A 36 28.41 -23.24 26.45
C LEU A 36 27.55 -22.18 27.14
N PHE A 37 26.86 -21.37 26.35
CA PHE A 37 26.22 -20.17 26.84
C PHE A 37 24.93 -19.83 26.10
N GLN A 38 24.01 -19.17 26.79
CA GLN A 38 22.74 -18.70 26.24
C GLN A 38 22.31 -17.43 26.97
N THR A 39 21.99 -16.39 26.23
CA THR A 39 21.33 -15.19 26.77
C THR A 39 20.37 -14.61 25.76
N ALA A 40 19.38 -13.89 26.25
CA ALA A 40 18.41 -13.24 25.41
C ALA A 40 18.09 -11.86 25.96
N ASN A 41 17.75 -10.92 25.07
CA ASN A 41 17.17 -9.66 25.49
C ASN A 41 15.69 -9.86 25.89
N ASN A 42 15.11 -8.87 26.53
CA ASN A 42 13.70 -8.77 26.86
C ASN A 42 12.83 -9.11 25.64
N ASN A 43 11.79 -9.91 25.89
CA ASN A 43 10.79 -10.33 24.92
C ASN A 43 11.32 -11.27 23.80
N ALA A 44 12.55 -11.79 23.90
CA ALA A 44 12.99 -12.86 23.02
C ALA A 44 12.15 -14.12 23.25
N THR A 45 11.70 -14.73 22.17
CA THR A 45 11.05 -16.05 22.23
C THR A 45 12.13 -17.12 22.18
N HIS A 46 12.15 -18.00 23.16
CA HIS A 46 13.12 -19.09 23.29
C HIS A 46 13.00 -20.09 22.14
N PHE A 47 13.68 -19.81 21.04
CA PHE A 47 13.74 -20.67 19.86
C PHE A 47 15.15 -21.23 19.70
N TYR A 48 15.22 -22.55 19.72
CA TYR A 48 16.47 -23.29 19.64
C TYR A 48 16.57 -23.96 18.27
N PRO A 49 17.26 -23.34 17.29
CA PRO A 49 17.60 -24.04 16.07
C PRO A 49 18.55 -25.19 16.43
N GLY A 50 18.36 -26.35 15.81
CA GLY A 50 19.35 -27.42 15.89
C GLY A 50 20.69 -26.92 15.34
N PHE A 51 21.77 -27.10 16.10
CA PHE A 51 23.11 -26.73 15.63
C PHE A 51 23.64 -27.85 14.71
N ASP A 52 23.85 -27.51 13.45
CA ASP A 52 24.46 -28.40 12.45
C ASP A 52 25.82 -27.84 12.04
N LYS A 53 26.89 -28.48 12.53
CA LYS A 53 28.27 -28.10 12.28
C LYS A 53 28.65 -28.19 10.79
N ASN A 54 27.97 -29.01 10.01
CA ASN A 54 28.27 -29.22 8.59
C ASN A 54 27.51 -28.25 7.68
N ASN A 55 26.67 -27.40 8.26
CA ASN A 55 25.88 -26.45 7.51
C ASN A 55 26.63 -25.12 7.37
N HIS A 56 26.95 -24.77 6.13
CA HIS A 56 27.67 -23.54 5.80
C HIS A 56 26.74 -22.33 5.60
N ASP A 57 25.42 -22.50 5.71
CA ASP A 57 24.47 -21.39 5.58
C ASP A 57 24.57 -20.51 6.83
N ARG A 58 25.27 -19.38 6.66
CA ARG A 58 25.43 -18.38 7.72
C ARG A 58 24.09 -17.79 8.15
N ILE A 59 23.13 -17.65 7.25
CA ILE A 59 21.81 -17.07 7.54
C ILE A 59 20.71 -18.05 7.12
N LYS A 60 19.76 -18.30 8.02
CA LYS A 60 18.57 -19.10 7.75
C LYS A 60 17.32 -18.39 8.26
N ILE A 61 16.24 -18.54 7.50
CA ILE A 61 14.91 -18.18 7.98
C ILE A 61 14.23 -19.48 8.42
N MET A 62 13.78 -19.54 9.66
CA MET A 62 13.07 -20.70 10.21
C MET A 62 11.70 -20.26 10.69
N SER A 63 10.68 -21.08 10.44
CA SER A 63 9.33 -20.84 10.95
C SER A 63 8.99 -21.87 12.01
N ARG A 64 8.51 -21.44 13.17
CA ARG A 64 8.03 -22.33 14.23
C ARG A 64 6.83 -21.72 14.93
N ASN A 65 5.77 -22.52 15.09
CA ASN A 65 4.51 -22.11 15.73
C ASN A 65 3.88 -20.85 15.07
N GLY A 66 4.09 -20.65 13.77
CA GLY A 66 3.59 -19.48 13.04
C GLY A 66 4.44 -18.22 13.18
N GLU A 67 5.57 -18.29 13.88
CA GLU A 67 6.52 -17.20 14.02
C GLU A 67 7.77 -17.46 13.19
N ASP A 68 8.23 -16.43 12.49
CA ASP A 68 9.43 -16.49 11.67
C ASP A 68 10.64 -15.96 12.44
N TYR A 69 11.78 -16.61 12.22
CA TYR A 69 13.03 -16.37 12.90
C TYR A 69 14.15 -16.23 11.90
N ILE A 70 14.98 -15.20 12.06
CA ILE A 70 16.27 -15.14 11.40
C ILE A 70 17.30 -15.77 12.34
N VAL A 71 17.99 -16.78 11.84
CA VAL A 71 19.07 -17.47 12.53
C VAL A 71 20.36 -17.18 11.79
N LEU A 72 21.26 -16.44 12.44
CA LEU A 72 22.61 -16.15 11.96
C LEU A 72 23.59 -17.01 12.73
N THR A 73 24.39 -17.81 12.04
CA THR A 73 25.46 -18.63 12.62
C THR A 73 26.81 -18.14 12.12
N GLU A 74 27.68 -17.77 13.06
CA GLU A 74 29.03 -17.30 12.79
C GLU A 74 30.05 -18.17 13.53
N THR A 75 31.21 -18.38 12.91
CA THR A 75 32.37 -18.99 13.57
C THR A 75 33.13 -17.92 14.33
N VAL A 76 33.49 -18.19 15.57
CA VAL A 76 34.39 -17.33 16.35
C VAL A 76 35.71 -18.06 16.53
N ASP A 77 36.75 -17.49 15.94
CA ASP A 77 38.10 -18.01 15.95
C ASP A 77 39.03 -16.92 16.50
N THR A 78 39.16 -16.87 17.83
CA THR A 78 40.04 -15.95 18.55
C THR A 78 41.06 -16.73 19.37
N PRO A 79 42.21 -16.15 19.75
CA PRO A 79 43.22 -16.84 20.57
C PRO A 79 42.68 -17.40 21.89
N SER A 80 41.59 -16.82 22.40
CA SER A 80 40.96 -17.18 23.67
C SER A 80 39.71 -18.05 23.51
N PHE A 81 39.18 -18.21 22.28
CA PHE A 81 37.94 -18.95 22.05
C PHE A 81 37.82 -19.45 20.60
N HIS A 82 37.59 -20.75 20.45
CA HIS A 82 37.24 -21.39 19.18
C HIS A 82 35.88 -22.07 19.29
N GLY A 83 34.90 -21.58 18.53
CA GLY A 83 33.53 -22.08 18.58
C GLY A 83 32.58 -21.36 17.63
N TYR A 84 31.30 -21.37 17.97
CA TYR A 84 30.23 -20.82 17.12
C TYR A 84 29.31 -19.91 17.94
N THR A 85 28.87 -18.82 17.32
CA THR A 85 27.80 -17.95 17.85
C THR A 85 26.59 -18.08 16.94
N VAL A 86 25.43 -18.29 17.56
CA VAL A 86 24.14 -18.36 16.87
C VAL A 86 23.26 -17.25 17.41
N LEU A 87 22.97 -16.27 16.58
CA LEU A 87 22.01 -15.19 16.86
C LEU A 87 20.65 -15.56 16.27
N VAL A 88 19.63 -15.53 17.11
CA VAL A 88 18.23 -15.77 16.76
C VAL A 88 17.47 -14.47 16.95
N HIS A 89 16.80 -13.99 15.91
CA HIS A 89 15.96 -12.79 15.97
C HIS A 89 14.53 -13.15 15.55
N SER A 90 13.56 -12.92 16.46
CA SER A 90 12.14 -13.10 16.15
C SER A 90 11.62 -11.99 15.24
N LEU A 91 10.96 -12.35 14.14
CA LEU A 91 10.29 -11.44 13.22
C LEU A 91 8.83 -11.17 13.61
N GLN A 92 8.34 -11.74 14.72
CA GLN A 92 6.94 -11.59 15.18
C GLN A 92 6.49 -10.13 15.21
N LYS A 93 7.28 -9.27 15.86
CA LYS A 93 6.93 -7.86 16.01
C LYS A 93 6.94 -7.14 14.66
N PHE A 94 7.88 -7.48 13.78
CA PHE A 94 7.96 -6.95 12.44
C PHE A 94 6.73 -7.35 11.62
N ASN A 95 6.41 -8.65 11.57
CA ASN A 95 5.26 -9.19 10.84
C ASN A 95 3.94 -8.59 11.33
N ASN A 96 3.74 -8.49 12.64
CA ASN A 96 2.54 -7.87 13.21
C ASN A 96 2.43 -6.37 12.87
N THR A 97 3.55 -5.66 12.81
CA THR A 97 3.59 -4.24 12.44
C THR A 97 3.25 -4.07 10.96
N VAL A 98 3.86 -4.87 10.09
CA VAL A 98 3.57 -4.90 8.66
C VAL A 98 2.11 -5.26 8.39
N GLY A 99 1.58 -6.28 9.06
CA GLY A 99 0.17 -6.66 8.98
C GLY A 99 -0.78 -5.53 9.39
N SER A 100 -0.44 -4.79 10.44
CA SER A 100 -1.22 -3.61 10.85
C SER A 100 -1.21 -2.50 9.78
N ILE A 101 -0.07 -2.26 9.14
CA ILE A 101 0.04 -1.29 8.03
C ILE A 101 -0.85 -1.72 6.86
N TYR A 102 -0.87 -3.02 6.51
CA TYR A 102 -1.75 -3.55 5.46
C TYR A 102 -3.23 -3.32 5.76
N VAL A 103 -3.67 -3.57 6.99
CA VAL A 103 -5.08 -3.33 7.39
C VAL A 103 -5.44 -1.85 7.27
N VAL A 104 -4.57 -0.95 7.76
CA VAL A 104 -4.78 0.49 7.66
C VAL A 104 -4.85 0.94 6.19
N ALA A 105 -3.93 0.47 5.34
CA ALA A 105 -3.91 0.80 3.92
C ALA A 105 -5.19 0.33 3.21
N LEU A 106 -5.67 -0.87 3.52
CA LEU A 106 -6.90 -1.42 2.95
C LEU A 106 -8.13 -0.58 3.33
N VAL A 107 -8.23 -0.14 4.59
CA VAL A 107 -9.30 0.75 5.03
C VAL A 107 -9.26 2.08 4.28
N PHE A 108 -8.06 2.66 4.10
CA PHE A 108 -7.90 3.88 3.29
C PHE A 108 -8.33 3.68 1.83
N CYS A 109 -7.98 2.55 1.21
CA CYS A 109 -8.42 2.25 -0.15
C CYS A 109 -9.94 2.16 -0.28
N ILE A 110 -10.61 1.51 0.69
CA ILE A 110 -12.08 1.41 0.69
C ILE A 110 -12.70 2.80 0.83
N ILE A 111 -12.24 3.60 1.78
CA ILE A 111 -12.75 4.97 2.00
C ILE A 111 -12.53 5.83 0.77
N ALA A 112 -11.32 5.82 0.20
CA ALA A 112 -11.00 6.56 -1.02
C ALA A 112 -11.90 6.12 -2.18
N THR A 113 -12.12 4.81 -2.36
CA THR A 113 -13.00 4.28 -3.41
C THR A 113 -14.44 4.77 -3.24
N ILE A 114 -14.97 4.79 -2.02
CA ILE A 114 -16.33 5.28 -1.73
C ILE A 114 -16.43 6.78 -2.05
N ILE A 115 -15.43 7.57 -1.64
CA ILE A 115 -15.39 9.01 -1.93
C ILE A 115 -15.34 9.25 -3.44
N THR A 116 -14.44 8.56 -4.14
CA THR A 116 -14.30 8.67 -5.60
C THR A 116 -15.59 8.27 -6.31
N ALA A 117 -16.22 7.15 -5.91
CA ALA A 117 -17.51 6.72 -6.47
C ALA A 117 -18.61 7.77 -6.24
N GLY A 118 -18.65 8.39 -5.05
CA GLY A 118 -19.58 9.48 -4.74
C GLY A 118 -19.37 10.70 -5.64
N ILE A 119 -18.12 11.14 -5.81
CA ILE A 119 -17.78 12.26 -6.70
C ILE A 119 -18.13 11.92 -8.15
N SER A 120 -17.78 10.72 -8.62
CA SER A 120 -18.09 10.25 -9.97
C SER A 120 -19.60 10.19 -10.22
N TYR A 121 -20.38 9.76 -9.23
CA TYR A 121 -21.84 9.74 -9.34
C TYR A 121 -22.42 11.16 -9.48
N ILE A 122 -21.94 12.09 -8.67
CA ILE A 122 -22.32 13.51 -8.77
C ILE A 122 -21.99 14.03 -10.16
N PHE A 123 -20.74 13.88 -10.62
CA PHE A 123 -20.30 14.33 -11.94
C PHE A 123 -21.14 13.73 -13.07
N SER A 124 -21.41 12.43 -13.01
CA SER A 124 -22.21 11.74 -14.02
C SER A 124 -23.66 12.23 -14.04
N SER A 125 -24.28 12.43 -12.88
CA SER A 125 -25.68 12.83 -12.78
C SER A 125 -25.89 14.29 -13.15
N GLN A 126 -24.92 15.14 -12.83
CA GLN A 126 -25.08 16.59 -12.87
C GLN A 126 -24.47 17.25 -14.11
N ILE A 127 -23.46 16.63 -14.72
CA ILE A 127 -22.76 17.19 -15.88
C ILE A 127 -22.93 16.24 -17.08
N THR A 128 -22.48 15.00 -16.97
CA THR A 128 -22.44 14.07 -18.11
C THR A 128 -23.84 13.76 -18.64
N LYS A 129 -24.80 13.42 -17.77
CA LYS A 129 -26.15 13.04 -18.19
C LYS A 129 -26.93 14.20 -18.84
N PRO A 130 -26.93 15.44 -18.30
CA PRO A 130 -27.50 16.59 -18.99
C PRO A 130 -26.88 16.84 -20.36
N ILE A 131 -25.55 16.80 -20.49
CA ILE A 131 -24.86 17.00 -21.79
C ILE A 131 -25.29 15.96 -22.82
N VAL A 132 -25.34 14.68 -22.45
CA VAL A 132 -25.79 13.62 -23.36
C VAL A 132 -27.26 13.82 -23.76
N THR A 133 -28.12 14.16 -22.81
CA THR A 133 -29.55 14.40 -23.06
C THR A 133 -29.73 15.60 -24.01
N MET A 134 -28.96 16.66 -23.78
CA MET A 134 -28.92 17.84 -24.62
C MET A 134 -28.50 17.51 -26.04
N SER A 135 -27.40 16.76 -26.20
CA SER A 135 -26.92 16.31 -27.51
C SER A 135 -28.00 15.56 -28.30
N ASN A 136 -28.69 14.63 -27.65
CA ASN A 136 -29.76 13.85 -28.27
C ASN A 136 -30.93 14.74 -28.69
N LYS A 137 -31.37 15.68 -27.84
CA LYS A 137 -32.45 16.62 -28.17
C LYS A 137 -32.05 17.59 -29.30
N MET A 138 -30.82 18.10 -29.31
CA MET A 138 -30.32 18.95 -30.39
C MET A 138 -30.33 18.23 -31.74
N ILE A 139 -29.92 16.95 -31.78
CA ILE A 139 -29.98 16.12 -32.99
C ILE A 139 -31.43 15.95 -33.46
N GLN A 140 -32.38 15.76 -32.54
CA GLN A 140 -33.78 15.63 -32.85
C GLN A 140 -34.36 16.93 -33.43
N ILE A 141 -34.12 18.07 -32.78
CA ILE A 141 -34.59 19.39 -33.26
C ILE A 141 -34.07 19.67 -34.68
N ARG A 142 -32.79 19.41 -34.92
CA ARG A 142 -32.20 19.55 -36.26
C ARG A 142 -32.90 18.70 -37.32
N ARG A 143 -33.44 17.52 -36.96
CA ARG A 143 -34.19 16.64 -37.87
C ARG A 143 -35.64 17.07 -38.05
N ASP A 144 -36.29 17.47 -36.96
CA ASP A 144 -37.72 17.81 -36.91
C ASP A 144 -38.04 19.20 -37.48
N GLY A 145 -37.03 20.06 -37.62
CA GLY A 145 -37.15 21.42 -38.16
C GLY A 145 -36.95 22.51 -37.10
N PHE A 146 -36.61 23.72 -37.56
CA PHE A 146 -36.02 24.77 -36.73
C PHE A 146 -36.96 25.44 -35.71
N GLN A 147 -38.26 25.11 -35.75
CA GLN A 147 -39.29 25.77 -34.95
C GLN A 147 -39.40 25.26 -33.50
N LYS A 148 -38.67 24.18 -33.16
CA LYS A 148 -38.67 23.62 -31.80
C LYS A 148 -37.49 24.15 -31.00
N LYS A 149 -37.76 24.63 -29.78
CA LYS A 149 -36.74 25.03 -28.82
C LYS A 149 -36.23 23.86 -28.00
N LEU A 150 -34.97 23.94 -27.62
CA LEU A 150 -34.35 23.04 -26.67
C LEU A 150 -34.74 23.44 -25.26
N GLU A 151 -35.64 22.66 -24.65
CA GLU A 151 -36.04 22.83 -23.26
C GLU A 151 -35.47 21.70 -22.40
N LEU A 152 -34.54 22.05 -21.53
CA LEU A 152 -33.87 21.14 -20.61
C LEU A 152 -33.60 21.89 -19.31
N THR A 153 -34.05 21.34 -18.19
CA THR A 153 -33.64 21.83 -16.87
C THR A 153 -32.28 21.23 -16.55
N THR A 154 -31.30 22.08 -16.27
CA THR A 154 -29.97 21.66 -15.80
C THR A 154 -29.68 22.29 -14.44
N ASN A 155 -28.58 21.87 -13.81
CA ASN A 155 -28.22 22.32 -12.46
C ASN A 155 -27.01 23.27 -12.45
N TYR A 156 -26.44 23.57 -13.61
CA TYR A 156 -25.21 24.36 -13.76
C TYR A 156 -25.42 25.45 -14.79
N GLU A 157 -24.91 26.64 -14.47
CA GLU A 157 -24.96 27.80 -15.36
C GLU A 157 -24.29 27.50 -16.70
N GLU A 158 -23.19 26.74 -16.70
CA GLU A 158 -22.48 26.38 -17.93
C GLU A 158 -23.33 25.53 -18.88
N THR A 159 -24.20 24.66 -18.35
CA THR A 159 -25.10 23.85 -19.17
C THR A 159 -26.33 24.61 -19.63
N ASP A 160 -26.83 25.55 -18.82
CA ASP A 160 -27.93 26.46 -19.22
C ASP A 160 -27.46 27.42 -20.33
N ASN A 161 -26.28 28.02 -20.18
CA ASN A 161 -25.66 28.88 -21.20
C ASN A 161 -25.51 28.16 -22.55
N LEU A 162 -25.20 26.86 -22.53
CA LEU A 162 -25.11 26.06 -23.75
C LEU A 162 -26.49 25.89 -24.42
N ILE A 163 -27.56 25.70 -23.63
CA ILE A 163 -28.93 25.58 -24.11
C ILE A 163 -29.37 26.88 -24.78
N ASP A 164 -29.12 28.00 -24.13
CA ASP A 164 -29.47 29.33 -24.65
C ASP A 164 -28.73 29.62 -25.95
N THR A 165 -27.42 29.37 -25.98
CA THR A 165 -26.61 29.54 -27.20
C THR A 165 -27.14 28.69 -28.36
N PHE A 166 -27.54 27.43 -28.10
CA PHE A 166 -28.13 26.58 -29.13
C PHE A 166 -29.46 27.15 -29.64
N ASN A 167 -30.33 27.59 -28.74
CA ASN A 167 -31.62 28.16 -29.08
C ASN A 167 -31.48 29.45 -29.91
N ASP A 168 -30.53 30.31 -29.56
CA ASP A 168 -30.25 31.54 -30.32
C ASP A 168 -29.76 31.24 -31.74
N MET A 169 -28.88 30.24 -31.92
CA MET A 169 -28.45 29.79 -33.24
C MET A 169 -29.61 29.25 -34.07
N MET A 170 -30.52 28.50 -33.46
CA MET A 170 -31.70 27.95 -34.13
C MET A 170 -32.67 29.04 -34.59
N LEU A 171 -32.85 30.08 -33.77
CA LEU A 171 -33.67 31.24 -34.10
C LEU A 171 -33.11 32.00 -35.30
N GLN A 172 -31.79 32.21 -35.36
CA GLN A 172 -31.14 32.85 -36.52
C GLN A 172 -31.32 32.05 -37.82
N ILE A 173 -31.28 30.71 -37.74
CA ILE A 173 -31.53 29.85 -38.91
C ILE A 173 -32.98 29.99 -39.38
N GLU A 174 -33.94 29.99 -38.45
CA GLU A 174 -35.36 30.19 -38.77
C GLU A 174 -35.62 31.54 -39.45
N GLU A 175 -35.08 32.63 -38.90
CA GLU A 175 -35.19 33.96 -39.49
C GLU A 175 -34.58 34.03 -40.89
N SER A 176 -33.38 33.45 -41.08
CA SER A 176 -32.71 33.41 -42.38
C SER A 176 -33.52 32.64 -43.43
N PHE A 177 -34.15 31.52 -43.03
CA PHE A 177 -35.02 30.75 -43.92
C PHE A 177 -36.28 31.52 -44.31
N ASN A 178 -36.90 32.23 -43.36
CA ASN A 178 -38.08 33.05 -43.61
C ASN A 178 -37.78 34.22 -44.56
N GLN A 179 -36.63 34.89 -44.40
CA GLN A 179 -36.19 35.94 -45.32
C GLN A 179 -36.03 35.42 -46.74
N GLN A 180 -35.40 34.25 -46.94
CA GLN A 180 -35.23 33.66 -48.26
C GLN A 180 -36.56 33.33 -48.94
N ARG A 181 -37.57 32.89 -48.18
CA ARG A 181 -38.92 32.60 -48.72
C ARG A 181 -39.62 33.85 -49.27
N GLN A 182 -39.38 35.01 -48.66
CA GLN A 182 -40.02 36.28 -49.00
C GLN A 182 -39.56 36.89 -50.34
N PHE A 183 -38.50 36.35 -50.96
CA PHE A 183 -38.01 36.73 -52.29
C PHE A 183 -38.50 35.82 -53.43
N VAL A 184 -39.18 34.72 -53.10
CA VAL A 184 -39.64 33.71 -54.07
C VAL A 184 -41.17 33.81 -54.31
N GLU A 185 -41.91 34.44 -53.40
CA GLU A 185 -43.30 34.87 -53.56
C GLU A 185 -43.37 36.28 -54.15
#